data_AF-A0A6I5A5G5-F1
#
_entry.id   AF-A0A6I5A5G5-F1
#
_cell.length_a   1.000
_cell.length_b   1.000
_cell.length_c   1.000
_cell.angle_alpha   90.00
_cell.angle_beta   90.00
_cell.angle_gamma   90.00
#
_symmetry.space_group_name_H-M   'P 1'
#
loop_
_entity.id
_entity.type
_entity.pdbx_description
1 polymer ?
#
loop_
_entity_poly.entity_id
_entity_poly.type
_entity_poly.pdbx_seq_one_letter_code
_entity_poly.pdbx_strand_id
1 'polypeptide(L)'
;MKKYIILFIVYVSILSAGVSTYVLLFSKDYVDEQKGEHLLEKVKASPSHDHTSKNESEHNFEPNEDLVQAFQNEKNIVAFLLVTLKQKDEQLFKETFMPEQYMNDLFKVSDTPHEDNVTKQFMRDISRNGTLEKIEVIKHKSKRFKESGTIKTRFIFEDKQRVNVLLRMKLLGTQHEIDDEIYYITTSVLDIVHQIDSQIK
;
A
#
# COMPACT_ATOMS: atom_id res chain seq x y z
N MET A 1 -7.63 10.84 -56.53
CA MET A 1 -8.18 11.19 -55.20
C MET A 1 -8.56 9.98 -54.34
N LYS A 2 -9.42 9.05 -54.78
CA LYS A 2 -9.85 7.88 -53.97
C LYS A 2 -8.71 7.04 -53.36
N LYS A 3 -7.61 6.80 -54.10
CA LYS A 3 -6.46 6.03 -53.59
C LYS A 3 -5.76 6.68 -52.40
N TYR A 4 -5.62 8.02 -52.39
CA TYR A 4 -4.98 8.75 -51.29
C TYR A 4 -5.85 8.77 -50.03
N ILE A 5 -7.18 8.79 -50.19
CA ILE A 5 -8.12 8.74 -49.07
C ILE A 5 -8.02 7.38 -48.35
N ILE A 6 -7.95 6.27 -49.09
CA ILE A 6 -7.80 4.93 -48.50
C ILE A 6 -6.48 4.82 -47.72
N LEU A 7 -5.38 5.33 -48.30
CA LEU A 7 -4.06 5.27 -47.69
C LEU A 7 -3.98 6.10 -46.40
N PHE A 8 -4.65 7.27 -46.38
CA PHE A 8 -4.78 8.10 -45.19
C PHE A 8 -5.56 7.41 -44.07
N ILE A 9 -6.68 6.74 -44.39
CA ILE A 9 -7.49 6.01 -43.39
C ILE A 9 -6.69 4.87 -42.76
N VAL A 10 -5.94 4.10 -43.55
CA VAL A 10 -5.09 3.00 -43.04
C VAL A 10 -4.01 3.55 -42.11
N TYR A 11 -3.38 4.66 -42.47
CA TYR A 11 -2.35 5.28 -41.65
C TYR A 11 -2.88 5.79 -40.30
N VAL A 12 -4.04 6.46 -40.30
CA VAL A 12 -4.69 6.92 -39.06
C VAL A 12 -5.08 5.76 -38.16
N SER A 13 -5.59 4.66 -38.72
CA SER A 13 -5.95 3.46 -37.96
C SER A 13 -4.74 2.78 -37.30
N ILE A 14 -3.59 2.75 -37.99
CA ILE A 14 -2.35 2.21 -37.42
C ILE A 14 -1.84 3.11 -36.29
N LEU A 15 -1.89 4.43 -36.47
CA LEU A 15 -1.49 5.38 -35.42
C LEU A 15 -2.40 5.28 -34.19
N SER A 16 -3.72 5.22 -34.36
CA SER A 16 -4.66 5.11 -33.23
C SER A 16 -4.52 3.78 -32.48
N ALA A 17 -4.29 2.68 -33.21
CA ALA A 17 -3.97 1.40 -32.61
C ALA A 17 -2.63 1.45 -31.86
N GLY A 18 -1.61 2.10 -32.42
CA GLY A 18 -0.32 2.30 -31.76
C GLY A 18 -0.42 3.10 -30.46
N VAL A 19 -1.15 4.23 -30.48
CA VAL A 19 -1.39 5.06 -29.31
C VAL A 19 -2.20 4.31 -28.25
N SER A 20 -3.28 3.62 -28.62
CA SER A 20 -4.08 2.82 -27.69
C SER A 20 -3.24 1.71 -27.05
N THR A 21 -2.43 1.00 -27.84
CA THR A 21 -1.55 -0.06 -27.34
C THR A 21 -0.48 0.51 -26.41
N TYR A 22 0.10 1.68 -26.74
CA TYR A 22 1.07 2.37 -25.89
C TYR A 22 0.44 2.78 -24.56
N VAL A 23 -0.75 3.39 -24.58
CA VAL A 23 -1.47 3.77 -23.35
C VAL A 23 -1.79 2.53 -22.50
N LEU A 24 -2.23 1.43 -23.09
CA LEU A 24 -2.52 0.18 -22.36
C LEU A 24 -1.26 -0.50 -21.79
N LEU A 25 -0.13 -0.41 -22.47
CA LEU A 25 1.12 -1.03 -21.99
C LEU A 25 1.88 -0.15 -20.98
N PHE A 26 1.66 1.16 -21.01
CA PHE A 26 2.37 2.14 -20.20
C PHE A 26 1.48 2.93 -19.24
N SER A 27 0.19 2.58 -19.10
CA SER A 27 -0.68 3.12 -18.06
C SER A 27 -0.06 2.76 -16.71
N LYS A 28 0.56 3.75 -16.08
CA LYS A 28 1.07 3.63 -14.72
C LYS A 28 -0.12 3.60 -13.78
N ASP A 29 -0.25 2.53 -13.01
CA ASP A 29 -1.20 2.47 -11.91
C ASP A 29 -0.63 3.24 -10.72
N TYR A 30 -1.01 4.51 -10.62
CA TYR A 30 -0.73 5.30 -9.43
C TYR A 30 -1.59 4.80 -8.27
N VAL A 31 -1.00 4.80 -7.08
CA VAL A 31 -1.77 4.60 -5.86
C VAL A 31 -2.63 5.85 -5.66
N ASP A 32 -3.92 5.64 -5.49
CA ASP A 32 -4.89 6.70 -5.26
C ASP A 32 -4.78 7.18 -3.80
N GLU A 33 -4.14 8.33 -3.61
CA GLU A 33 -3.95 8.93 -2.30
C GLU A 33 -5.28 9.30 -1.64
N GLN A 34 -6.25 9.83 -2.40
CA GLN A 34 -7.57 10.19 -1.87
C GLN A 34 -8.31 8.95 -1.37
N LYS A 35 -8.15 7.83 -2.06
CA LYS A 35 -8.67 6.55 -1.58
C LYS A 35 -8.02 6.12 -0.27
N GLY A 36 -6.72 6.32 -0.12
CA GLY A 36 -6.01 6.06 1.14
C GLY A 36 -6.51 6.94 2.30
N GLU A 37 -6.74 8.23 2.04
CA GLU A 37 -7.28 9.19 3.01
C GLU A 37 -8.69 8.80 3.47
N HIS A 38 -9.56 8.47 2.52
CA HIS A 38 -10.92 8.01 2.82
C HIS A 38 -10.94 6.70 3.61
N LEU A 39 -10.02 5.77 3.33
CA LEU A 39 -9.87 4.55 4.13
C LEU A 39 -9.41 4.87 5.56
N LEU A 40 -8.47 5.79 5.71
CA LEU A 40 -8.02 6.25 7.02
C LEU A 40 -9.13 6.91 7.83
N GLU A 41 -9.95 7.76 7.21
CA GLU A 41 -11.13 8.33 7.87
C GLU A 41 -12.12 7.25 8.32
N LYS A 42 -12.40 6.26 7.45
CA LYS A 42 -13.27 5.13 7.79
C LYS A 42 -12.71 4.29 8.95
N VAL A 43 -11.41 4.01 8.97
CA VAL A 43 -10.77 3.26 10.08
C VAL A 43 -10.86 4.05 11.38
N LYS A 44 -10.57 5.36 11.36
CA LYS A 44 -10.66 6.23 12.55
C LYS A 44 -12.09 6.40 13.08
N ALA A 45 -13.09 6.36 12.20
CA ALA A 45 -14.50 6.42 12.58
C ALA A 45 -15.06 5.07 13.07
N SER A 46 -14.31 3.97 12.92
CA SER A 46 -14.74 2.64 13.36
C SER A 46 -14.66 2.51 14.89
N PRO A 47 -15.72 2.02 15.56
CA PRO A 47 -15.79 1.96 17.03
C PRO A 47 -14.75 1.02 17.68
N SER A 48 -14.09 0.17 16.90
CA SER A 48 -12.99 -0.70 17.37
C SER A 48 -11.68 0.06 17.66
N HIS A 49 -11.57 1.32 17.26
CA HIS A 49 -10.35 2.13 17.45
C HIS A 49 -10.33 2.95 18.75
N ASP A 50 -11.42 2.94 19.51
CA ASP A 50 -11.53 3.67 20.77
C ASP A 50 -11.27 2.70 21.94
N HIS A 51 -10.01 2.60 22.39
CA HIS A 51 -9.60 1.77 23.53
C HIS A 51 -10.15 2.24 24.89
N THR A 52 -11.20 3.06 24.89
CA THR A 52 -11.74 3.73 26.07
C THR A 52 -13.19 3.36 26.37
N SER A 53 -13.58 2.08 26.26
CA SER A 53 -14.86 1.63 26.83
C SER A 53 -14.66 0.49 27.84
N LYS A 54 -14.43 0.90 29.09
CA LYS A 54 -14.92 0.14 30.25
C LYS A 54 -16.44 0.20 30.20
N ASN A 55 -17.11 -0.70 29.49
CA ASN A 55 -18.44 -1.17 29.87
C ASN A 55 -18.81 -2.43 29.09
N GLU A 56 -19.08 -3.45 29.90
CA GLU A 56 -19.70 -4.71 29.55
C GLU A 56 -20.97 -4.47 28.72
N SER A 57 -20.94 -4.85 27.45
CA SER A 57 -22.14 -5.24 26.72
C SER A 57 -21.72 -6.09 25.53
N GLU A 58 -22.31 -7.28 25.44
CA GLU A 58 -22.24 -8.22 24.33
C GLU A 58 -22.87 -7.60 23.07
N HIS A 59 -22.26 -6.53 22.55
CA HIS A 59 -22.59 -6.03 21.22
C HIS A 59 -21.83 -6.88 20.22
N ASN A 60 -22.57 -7.62 19.39
CA ASN A 60 -22.07 -8.15 18.13
C ASN A 60 -21.38 -7.01 17.38
N PHE A 61 -20.06 -6.98 17.42
CA PHE A 61 -19.25 -6.17 16.52
C PHE A 61 -19.38 -6.81 15.14
N GLU A 62 -20.37 -6.38 14.37
CA GLU A 62 -20.39 -6.73 12.95
C GLU A 62 -19.15 -6.08 12.31
N PRO A 63 -18.26 -6.86 11.69
CA PRO A 63 -17.13 -6.30 10.98
C PRO A 63 -17.64 -5.37 9.89
N ASN A 64 -16.99 -4.22 9.73
CA ASN A 64 -17.33 -3.27 8.68
C ASN A 64 -16.92 -3.88 7.33
N GLU A 65 -17.84 -4.60 6.68
CA GLU A 65 -17.60 -5.34 5.43
C GLU A 65 -16.94 -4.48 4.35
N ASP A 66 -17.32 -3.20 4.25
CA ASP A 66 -16.71 -2.25 3.31
C ASP A 66 -15.20 -2.07 3.56
N LEU A 67 -14.79 -1.99 4.83
CA LEU A 67 -13.38 -1.85 5.21
C LEU A 67 -12.62 -3.15 4.94
N VAL A 68 -13.20 -4.29 5.29
CA VAL A 68 -12.61 -5.60 5.02
C VAL A 68 -12.38 -5.78 3.51
N GLN A 69 -13.41 -5.58 2.70
CA GLN A 69 -13.33 -5.66 1.24
C GLN A 69 -12.34 -4.64 0.66
N ALA A 70 -12.22 -3.46 1.26
CA ALA A 70 -11.22 -2.49 0.84
C ALA A 70 -9.80 -3.00 1.10
N PHE A 71 -9.53 -3.64 2.24
CA PHE A 71 -8.22 -4.16 2.57
C PHE A 71 -7.90 -5.52 1.95
N GLN A 72 -8.86 -6.16 1.28
CA GLN A 72 -8.64 -7.26 0.32
C GLN A 72 -8.01 -6.81 -1.01
N ASN A 73 -7.69 -5.52 -1.17
CA ASN A 73 -7.00 -5.00 -2.33
C ASN A 73 -5.59 -4.51 -1.97
N GLU A 74 -4.57 -5.14 -2.53
CA GLU A 74 -3.16 -4.78 -2.30
C GLU A 74 -2.87 -3.30 -2.56
N LYS A 75 -3.48 -2.70 -3.60
CA LYS A 75 -3.29 -1.28 -3.92
C LYS A 75 -3.81 -0.38 -2.81
N ASN A 76 -4.89 -0.78 -2.14
CA ASN A 76 -5.47 0.00 -1.04
C ASN A 76 -4.57 -0.07 0.20
N ILE A 77 -3.95 -1.21 0.50
CA ILE A 77 -2.96 -1.29 1.59
C ILE A 77 -1.74 -0.42 1.29
N VAL A 78 -1.26 -0.38 0.04
CA VAL A 78 -0.15 0.52 -0.33
C VAL A 78 -0.59 1.99 -0.23
N ALA A 79 -1.83 2.33 -0.57
CA ALA A 79 -2.40 3.67 -0.36
C ALA A 79 -2.45 4.03 1.12
N PHE A 80 -2.91 3.09 1.94
CA PHE A 80 -3.00 3.26 3.38
C PHE A 80 -1.60 3.44 4.01
N LEU A 81 -0.60 2.68 3.57
CA LEU A 81 0.80 2.90 3.94
C LEU A 81 1.30 4.30 3.57
N LEU A 82 1.01 4.79 2.35
CA LEU A 82 1.40 6.14 1.93
C LEU A 82 0.81 7.20 2.87
N VAL A 83 -0.49 7.13 3.10
CA VAL A 83 -1.20 8.16 3.86
C VAL A 83 -0.79 8.13 5.33
N THR A 84 -0.63 6.95 5.93
CA THR A 84 -0.15 6.84 7.33
C THR A 84 1.27 7.41 7.49
N LEU A 85 2.16 7.19 6.53
CA LEU A 85 3.49 7.83 6.49
C LEU A 85 3.40 9.35 6.39
N LYS A 86 2.54 9.89 5.52
CA LYS A 86 2.37 11.34 5.33
C LYS A 86 1.73 12.02 6.54
N GLN A 87 0.73 11.38 7.14
CA GLN A 87 0.04 11.89 8.34
C GLN A 87 0.83 11.65 9.64
N LYS A 88 1.93 10.89 9.58
CA LYS A 88 2.75 10.51 10.75
C LYS A 88 1.92 9.79 11.83
N ASP A 89 0.93 9.01 11.40
CA ASP A 89 0.07 8.24 12.29
C ASP A 89 0.72 6.90 12.62
N GLU A 90 1.39 6.83 13.78
CA GLU A 90 2.15 5.65 14.19
C GLU A 90 1.27 4.42 14.44
N GLN A 91 0.05 4.61 14.94
CA GLN A 91 -0.83 3.50 15.26
C GLN A 91 -1.28 2.82 13.97
N LEU A 92 -1.83 3.59 13.04
CA LEU A 92 -2.28 3.07 11.76
C LEU A 92 -1.13 2.58 10.88
N PHE A 93 0.06 3.18 11.00
CA PHE A 93 1.25 2.67 10.33
C PHE A 93 1.57 1.24 10.77
N LYS A 94 1.52 0.93 12.08
CA LYS A 94 1.78 -0.42 12.62
C LYS A 94 0.80 -1.44 12.06
N GLU A 95 -0.47 -1.07 11.93
CA GLU A 95 -1.54 -1.94 11.45
C GLU A 95 -1.39 -2.37 9.99
N THR A 96 -0.58 -1.65 9.21
CA THR A 96 -0.29 -2.03 7.82
C THR A 96 0.61 -3.27 7.71
N PHE A 97 1.33 -3.63 8.79
CA PHE A 97 2.28 -4.71 8.83
C PHE A 97 1.74 -5.92 9.59
N MET A 98 2.24 -7.10 9.23
CA MET A 98 2.00 -8.33 9.98
C MET A 98 2.49 -8.16 11.43
N PRO A 99 1.64 -8.32 12.46
CA PRO A 99 2.01 -8.02 13.85
C PRO A 99 3.28 -8.74 14.32
N GLU A 100 3.42 -10.03 14.00
CA GLU A 100 4.60 -10.83 14.36
C GLU A 100 5.89 -10.28 13.71
N GLN A 101 5.85 -10.01 12.40
CA GLN A 101 7.00 -9.47 11.67
C GLN A 101 7.38 -8.08 12.19
N TYR A 102 6.37 -7.23 12.41
CA TYR A 102 6.58 -5.88 12.91
C TYR A 102 7.19 -5.87 14.31
N MET A 103 6.68 -6.74 15.20
CA MET A 103 7.24 -6.90 16.54
C MET A 103 8.70 -7.37 16.50
N ASN A 104 9.00 -8.34 15.63
CA ASN A 104 10.38 -8.80 15.41
C ASN A 104 11.29 -7.67 14.92
N ASP A 105 10.80 -6.77 14.07
CA ASP A 105 11.58 -5.63 13.58
C ASP A 105 11.84 -4.59 14.67
N LEU A 106 10.84 -4.31 15.53
CA LEU A 106 11.00 -3.43 16.68
C LEU A 106 12.14 -3.90 17.61
N PHE A 107 12.11 -5.17 18.01
CA PHE A 107 13.09 -5.74 18.93
C PHE A 107 14.48 -6.01 18.32
N LYS A 108 14.61 -5.96 16.99
CA LYS A 108 15.93 -5.95 16.33
C LYS A 108 16.65 -4.62 16.47
N VAL A 109 15.91 -3.53 16.70
CA VAL A 109 16.48 -2.18 16.81
C VAL A 109 16.74 -1.78 18.26
N SER A 110 15.85 -2.17 19.17
CA SER A 110 15.94 -1.77 20.58
C SER A 110 15.35 -2.84 21.50
N ASP A 111 15.92 -2.97 22.70
CA ASP A 111 15.36 -3.77 23.80
C ASP A 111 14.12 -3.10 24.43
N THR A 112 13.95 -1.78 24.26
CA THR A 112 12.83 -0.97 24.75
C THR A 112 12.18 -0.13 23.61
N PRO A 113 11.61 -0.76 22.57
CA PRO A 113 11.22 -0.06 21.33
C PRO A 113 10.23 1.10 21.50
N HIS A 114 9.35 1.00 22.50
CA HIS A 114 8.36 2.04 22.80
C HIS A 114 9.01 3.30 23.40
N GLU A 115 9.96 3.13 24.31
CA GLU A 115 10.69 4.25 24.92
C GLU A 115 11.58 4.94 23.88
N ASP A 116 12.19 4.14 23.00
CA ASP A 116 13.09 4.62 21.95
C ASP A 116 12.37 5.17 20.71
N ASN A 117 11.03 5.17 20.70
CA ASN A 117 10.22 5.65 19.59
C ASN A 117 10.59 4.98 18.23
N VAL A 118 10.89 3.68 18.24
CA VAL A 118 11.37 2.96 17.05
C VAL A 118 10.38 3.04 15.88
N THR A 119 9.08 3.08 16.14
CA THR A 119 8.08 3.30 15.08
C THR A 119 8.27 4.63 14.36
N LYS A 120 8.51 5.73 15.08
CA LYS A 120 8.80 7.03 14.45
C LYS A 120 10.06 6.97 13.61
N GLN A 121 11.09 6.27 14.10
CA GLN A 121 12.31 6.03 13.35
C GLN A 121 12.00 5.30 12.04
N PHE A 122 11.27 4.19 12.06
CA PHE A 122 10.85 3.47 10.87
C PHE A 122 10.10 4.34 9.86
N MET A 123 9.11 5.10 10.31
CA MET A 123 8.34 5.99 9.45
C MET A 123 9.23 7.06 8.83
N ARG A 124 10.13 7.64 9.62
CA ARG A 124 11.11 8.64 9.16
C ARG A 124 12.07 8.07 8.14
N ASP A 125 12.59 6.87 8.37
CA ASP A 125 13.58 6.23 7.50
C ASP A 125 12.94 5.81 6.17
N ILE A 126 11.74 5.21 6.19
CA ILE A 126 10.97 4.90 4.96
C ILE A 126 10.60 6.18 4.20
N SER A 127 10.11 7.21 4.90
CA SER A 127 9.69 8.46 4.26
C SER A 127 10.85 9.39 3.90
N ARG A 128 12.10 9.01 4.21
CA ARG A 128 13.29 9.87 4.13
C ARG A 128 13.04 11.25 4.73
N ASN A 129 12.72 11.28 6.02
CA ASN A 129 12.36 12.48 6.78
C ASN A 129 11.14 13.22 6.22
N GLY A 130 10.14 12.48 5.73
CA GLY A 130 8.88 13.05 5.20
C GLY A 130 8.94 13.53 3.75
N THR A 131 10.00 13.23 3.01
CA THR A 131 10.14 13.61 1.59
C THR A 131 9.45 12.64 0.63
N LEU A 132 8.81 11.57 1.12
CA LEU A 132 8.02 10.65 0.30
C LEU A 132 6.78 11.35 -0.26
N GLU A 133 6.75 11.57 -1.57
CA GLU A 133 5.65 12.24 -2.27
C GLU A 133 4.53 11.26 -2.62
N LYS A 134 4.88 10.09 -3.18
CA LYS A 134 3.93 9.10 -3.68
C LYS A 134 4.52 7.70 -3.85
N ILE A 135 3.62 6.72 -4.01
CA ILE A 135 3.95 5.32 -4.33
C ILE A 135 3.27 4.94 -5.65
N GLU A 136 4.01 4.37 -6.62
CA GLU A 136 3.44 3.76 -7.83
C GLU A 136 3.44 2.23 -7.69
N VAL A 137 2.44 1.54 -8.24
CA VAL A 137 2.46 0.07 -8.39
C VAL A 137 2.91 -0.24 -9.83
N ILE A 138 4.08 -0.86 -10.00
CA ILE A 138 4.75 -0.92 -11.31
C ILE A 138 4.22 -2.06 -12.19
N LYS A 139 3.96 -3.25 -11.60
CA LYS A 139 3.38 -4.40 -12.31
C LYS A 139 2.69 -5.32 -11.32
N HIS A 140 1.44 -5.64 -11.63
CA HIS A 140 0.66 -6.67 -10.95
C HIS A 140 0.40 -7.81 -11.95
N LYS A 141 1.39 -8.69 -12.18
CA LYS A 141 1.12 -9.98 -12.84
C LYS A 141 0.77 -10.98 -11.75
N SER A 142 -0.42 -10.87 -11.21
CA SER A 142 -0.95 -11.89 -10.31
C SER A 142 -2.38 -12.19 -10.67
N LYS A 143 -2.63 -13.47 -10.99
CA LYS A 143 -3.92 -14.09 -10.69
C LYS A 143 -4.12 -13.84 -9.20
N ARG A 144 -5.24 -13.20 -8.80
CA ARG A 144 -5.65 -12.99 -7.39
C ARG A 144 -4.86 -13.91 -6.47
N PHE A 145 -3.85 -13.38 -5.78
CA PHE A 145 -3.07 -14.18 -4.85
C PHE A 145 -4.08 -14.68 -3.82
N LYS A 146 -4.32 -16.00 -3.79
CA LYS A 146 -5.35 -16.53 -2.90
C LYS A 146 -4.95 -16.38 -1.43
N GLU A 147 -3.67 -16.19 -1.12
CA GLU A 147 -3.17 -16.16 0.26
C GLU A 147 -1.92 -15.29 0.46
N SER A 148 -0.98 -15.25 -0.49
CA SER A 148 0.25 -14.43 -0.36
C SER A 148 0.81 -14.01 -1.70
N GLY A 149 1.41 -12.83 -1.75
CA GLY A 149 1.88 -12.19 -2.96
C GLY A 149 3.10 -11.30 -2.76
N THR A 150 3.71 -10.89 -3.87
CA THR A 150 4.75 -9.86 -3.88
C THR A 150 4.37 -8.80 -4.91
N ILE A 151 4.21 -7.57 -4.45
CA ILE A 151 3.93 -6.41 -5.27
C ILE A 151 5.20 -5.57 -5.42
N LYS A 152 5.49 -5.17 -6.66
CA LYS A 152 6.59 -4.24 -6.96
C LYS A 152 6.06 -2.82 -6.96
N THR A 153 6.52 -2.03 -6.01
CA THR A 153 6.18 -0.61 -5.87
C THR A 153 7.36 0.28 -6.28
N ARG A 154 7.06 1.56 -6.53
CA ARG A 154 8.04 2.62 -6.72
C ARG A 154 7.76 3.75 -5.75
N PHE A 155 8.66 3.98 -4.80
CA PHE A 155 8.63 5.18 -3.98
C PHE A 155 9.24 6.34 -4.73
N ILE A 156 8.55 7.47 -4.71
CA ILE A 156 8.95 8.71 -5.37
C ILE A 156 9.03 9.80 -4.32
N PHE A 157 10.22 10.41 -4.22
CA PHE A 157 10.51 11.44 -3.24
C PHE A 157 10.47 12.83 -3.88
N GLU A 158 10.44 13.88 -3.05
CA GLU A 158 10.42 15.29 -3.48
C GLU A 158 11.59 15.65 -4.41
N ASP A 159 12.77 15.09 -4.15
CA ASP A 159 13.98 15.21 -4.97
C ASP A 159 13.90 14.47 -6.32
N LYS A 160 12.73 13.89 -6.63
CA LYS A 160 12.40 13.09 -7.82
C LYS A 160 13.20 11.79 -7.93
N GLN A 161 13.91 11.39 -6.88
CA GLN A 161 14.47 10.05 -6.81
C GLN A 161 13.36 9.00 -6.78
N ARG A 162 13.65 7.87 -7.42
CA ARG A 162 12.68 6.78 -7.62
C ARG A 162 13.32 5.47 -7.19
N VAL A 163 12.82 4.90 -6.12
CA VAL A 163 13.30 3.63 -5.57
C VAL A 163 12.26 2.56 -5.83
N ASN A 164 12.67 1.42 -6.37
CA ASN A 164 11.77 0.28 -6.47
C ASN A 164 11.82 -0.54 -5.18
N VAL A 165 10.67 -0.80 -4.57
CA VAL A 165 10.56 -1.60 -3.36
C VAL A 165 9.68 -2.82 -3.62
N LEU A 166 10.10 -3.96 -3.09
CA LEU A 166 9.33 -5.20 -3.13
C LEU A 166 8.60 -5.38 -1.80
N LEU A 167 7.27 -5.31 -1.85
CA LEU A 167 6.41 -5.58 -0.69
C LEU A 167 5.83 -6.97 -0.83
N ARG A 168 6.12 -7.84 0.13
CA ARG A 168 5.48 -9.13 0.34
C ARG A 168 4.23 -8.88 1.16
N MET A 169 3.14 -9.53 0.79
CA MET A 169 1.84 -9.36 1.43
C MET A 169 1.20 -10.72 1.67
N LYS A 170 0.42 -10.84 2.74
CA LYS A 170 -0.34 -12.04 3.05
C LYS A 170 -1.76 -11.64 3.42
N LEU A 171 -2.72 -12.35 2.84
CA LEU A 171 -4.13 -12.27 3.16
C LEU A 171 -4.36 -13.11 4.43
N LEU A 172 -4.87 -12.51 5.50
CA LEU A 172 -5.19 -13.18 6.76
C LEU A 172 -6.54 -12.72 7.28
N GLY A 173 -7.36 -13.66 7.74
CA GLY A 173 -8.66 -13.41 8.37
C GLY A 173 -8.79 -14.10 9.71
N THR A 174 -9.97 -14.01 10.30
CA THR A 174 -10.32 -14.76 11.51
C THR A 174 -10.61 -16.21 11.14
N GLN A 175 -10.54 -17.14 12.10
CA GLN A 175 -10.84 -18.57 11.86
C GLN A 175 -12.31 -18.83 11.49
N HIS A 176 -13.15 -17.79 11.46
CA HIS A 176 -14.59 -17.94 11.39
C HIS A 176 -15.14 -17.77 9.98
N GLU A 177 -14.60 -16.89 9.12
CA GLU A 177 -15.05 -16.73 7.72
C GLU A 177 -13.93 -16.27 6.77
N ILE A 178 -13.91 -16.78 5.52
CA ILE A 178 -12.97 -16.36 4.46
C ILE A 178 -13.22 -14.90 4.04
N ASP A 179 -14.44 -14.41 4.25
CA ASP A 179 -14.84 -13.07 3.82
C ASP A 179 -14.24 -11.97 4.72
N ASP A 180 -13.63 -12.34 5.86
CA ASP A 180 -12.95 -11.46 6.82
C ASP A 180 -11.46 -11.23 6.53
N GLU A 181 -10.90 -11.85 5.50
CA GLU A 181 -9.46 -11.77 5.28
C GLU A 181 -9.04 -10.39 4.76
N ILE A 182 -7.95 -9.83 5.30
CA ILE A 182 -7.34 -8.58 4.82
C ILE A 182 -5.84 -8.74 4.57
N TYR A 183 -5.28 -7.94 3.67
CA TYR A 183 -3.86 -7.99 3.38
C TYR A 183 -3.03 -7.29 4.46
N TYR A 184 -1.96 -7.93 4.89
CA TYR A 184 -0.89 -7.34 5.69
C TYR A 184 0.42 -7.34 4.93
N ILE A 185 1.25 -6.32 5.12
CA ILE A 185 2.64 -6.30 4.63
C ILE A 185 3.49 -7.22 5.50
N THR A 186 4.13 -8.21 4.87
CA THR A 186 5.04 -9.17 5.52
C THR A 186 6.51 -8.90 5.20
N THR A 187 6.83 -7.96 4.30
CA THR A 187 8.21 -7.47 4.19
C THR A 187 8.59 -6.75 5.48
N SER A 188 9.76 -7.10 6.03
CA SER A 188 10.34 -6.40 7.18
C SER A 188 10.47 -4.92 6.91
N VAL A 189 10.17 -4.09 7.90
CA VAL A 189 10.36 -2.64 7.83
C VAL A 189 11.82 -2.30 7.56
N LEU A 190 12.74 -3.04 8.16
CA LEU A 190 14.19 -2.89 7.95
C LEU A 190 14.59 -3.25 6.52
N ASP A 191 13.97 -4.28 5.93
CA ASP A 191 14.20 -4.63 4.52
C ASP A 191 13.69 -3.53 3.57
N ILE A 192 12.60 -2.85 3.91
CA ILE A 192 12.09 -1.71 3.14
C ILE A 192 13.10 -0.55 3.19
N VAL A 193 13.56 -0.18 4.39
CA VAL A 193 14.57 0.86 4.59
C VAL A 193 15.85 0.53 3.81
N HIS A 194 16.36 -0.70 3.94
CA HIS A 194 17.55 -1.14 3.21
C HIS A 194 17.38 -1.08 1.68
N GLN A 195 16.20 -1.44 1.16
CA GLN A 195 15.91 -1.30 -0.28
C GLN A 195 15.91 0.15 -0.74
N ILE A 196 15.47 1.09 0.11
CA ILE A 196 15.51 2.53 -0.15
C ILE A 196 16.97 3.00 -0.16
N ASP A 197 17.70 2.76 0.91
CA ASP A 197 19.06 3.27 1.07
C ASP A 197 20.03 2.71 0.03
N SER A 198 19.89 1.43 -0.35
CA SER A 198 20.76 0.81 -1.35
C SER A 198 20.60 1.37 -2.78
N GLN A 199 19.51 2.08 -3.07
CA GLN A 199 19.22 2.67 -4.39
C GLN A 199 19.47 4.17 -4.44
N ILE A 200 19.79 4.78 -3.29
CA ILE A 200 20.00 6.21 -3.15
C ILE A 200 21.49 6.42 -2.89
N LYS A 201 22.10 7.32 -3.66
CA LYS A 201 23.50 7.70 -3.54
C LYS A 201 23.63 9.06 -2.88
#